data_AF-A0A6A8Q9S5-F1
#
_entry.id   AF-A0A6A8Q9S5-F1
#
_cell.length_a   1.000
_cell.length_b   1.000
_cell.length_c   1.000
_cell.angle_alpha   90.00
_cell.angle_beta   90.00
_cell.angle_gamma   90.00
#
_symmetry.space_group_name_H-M   'P 1'
#
loop_
_entity.id
_entity.type
_entity.pdbx_description
1 polymer ?
#
loop_
_entity_poly.entity_id
_entity_poly.type
_entity_poly.pdbx_seq_one_letter_code
_entity_poly.pdbx_strand_id
1 'polypeptide(L)'
;MIIKDFSPFIGQHCETTAIGSLLKQMGIDLSEPMLFGIGEGFGYIYWNMKTMDFPFIGGRVKPDVLTENICRNLDLHLEIKETSSIKKAWKNVTQYLDNGQAVGLKLDCYHLDYFTNKIHFAGHYVALYGYDEEFAYLIDTDQQGRKVQTTLKSLELARNEKGPMSSRNRSYTIEQVEELSDLNRIIKQAIFNNATEYLNPPIKNISYKGIKKTSVEIINWFKTSQDIKGEFQASASIMEKAGTGGALFRNLYRDFLKESADKLESPKIKEAHEDFIEIASLWTKVSKLFHKIGETKDEKYLNRTSEILIDISEKEKRTMEKLKEACA
;
A
#
# COMPACT_ATOMS: atom_id res chain seq x y z
N MET A 1 -16.54 -25.01 -0.56
CA MET A 1 -15.70 -25.06 0.64
C MET A 1 -15.59 -23.67 1.24
N ILE A 2 -15.91 -23.49 2.53
CA ILE A 2 -15.74 -22.20 3.23
C ILE A 2 -15.06 -22.47 4.56
N ILE A 3 -13.95 -21.76 4.84
CA ILE A 3 -13.26 -21.86 6.12
C ILE A 3 -14.20 -21.32 7.21
N LYS A 4 -14.53 -22.18 8.18
CA LYS A 4 -15.43 -21.83 9.30
C LYS A 4 -14.76 -20.80 10.20
N ASP A 5 -15.58 -19.91 10.77
CA ASP A 5 -15.15 -18.90 11.75
C ASP A 5 -13.99 -18.00 11.30
N PHE A 6 -13.83 -17.81 9.98
CA PHE A 6 -12.80 -16.93 9.44
C PHE A 6 -13.02 -15.48 9.89
N SER A 7 -12.11 -15.00 10.74
CA SER A 7 -12.12 -13.63 11.27
C SER A 7 -11.46 -12.68 10.27
N PRO A 8 -12.17 -11.65 9.79
CA PRO A 8 -11.57 -10.68 8.89
C PRO A 8 -10.54 -9.81 9.63
N PHE A 9 -9.46 -9.46 8.95
CA PHE A 9 -8.64 -8.32 9.31
C PHE A 9 -9.31 -7.03 8.80
N ILE A 10 -9.36 -5.99 9.61
CA ILE A 10 -9.99 -4.72 9.25
C ILE A 10 -8.88 -3.72 8.97
N GLY A 11 -8.67 -3.38 7.69
CA GLY A 11 -7.66 -2.43 7.25
C GLY A 11 -8.14 -1.54 6.11
N GLN A 12 -7.38 -0.48 5.86
CA GLN A 12 -7.62 0.50 4.79
C GLN A 12 -6.82 0.17 3.53
N HIS A 13 -5.62 -0.37 3.66
CA HIS A 13 -4.75 -0.72 2.54
C HIS A 13 -4.95 -2.19 2.14
N CYS A 14 -5.12 -2.44 0.85
CA CYS A 14 -5.52 -3.76 0.36
C CYS A 14 -4.45 -4.84 0.61
N GLU A 15 -3.16 -4.52 0.44
CA GLU A 15 -2.08 -5.49 0.65
C GLU A 15 -1.92 -5.86 2.13
N THR A 16 -1.96 -4.89 3.06
CA THR A 16 -1.95 -5.13 4.51
C THR A 16 -3.22 -5.86 4.96
N THR A 17 -4.38 -5.57 4.36
CA THR A 17 -5.64 -6.26 4.69
C THR A 17 -5.61 -7.72 4.28
N ALA A 18 -5.09 -8.00 3.08
CA ALA A 18 -4.96 -9.37 2.58
C ALA A 18 -3.99 -10.17 3.44
N ILE A 19 -2.75 -9.70 3.64
CA ILE A 19 -1.78 -10.41 4.48
C ILE A 19 -2.22 -10.49 5.95
N GLY A 20 -2.78 -9.42 6.52
CA GLY A 20 -3.28 -9.40 7.89
C GLY A 20 -4.39 -10.43 8.12
N SER A 21 -5.24 -10.68 7.12
CA SER A 21 -6.26 -11.72 7.20
C SER A 21 -5.66 -13.13 7.24
N LEU A 22 -4.62 -13.38 6.45
CA LEU A 22 -3.89 -14.65 6.45
C LEU A 22 -3.14 -14.86 7.78
N LEU A 23 -2.44 -13.84 8.26
CA LEU A 23 -1.71 -13.89 9.54
C LEU A 23 -2.65 -14.11 10.73
N LYS A 24 -3.80 -13.42 10.74
CA LYS A 24 -4.80 -13.57 11.81
C LYS A 24 -5.36 -14.99 11.88
N GLN A 25 -5.53 -15.67 10.74
CA GLN A 25 -5.91 -17.08 10.72
C GLN A 25 -4.89 -17.97 11.44
N MET A 26 -3.61 -17.63 11.35
CA MET A 26 -2.50 -18.33 12.01
C MET A 26 -2.32 -17.92 13.48
N GLY A 27 -3.17 -17.03 14.01
CA GLY A 27 -3.05 -16.51 15.38
C GLY A 27 -2.06 -15.35 15.54
N ILE A 28 -1.58 -14.77 14.44
CA ILE A 28 -0.68 -13.60 14.45
C ILE A 28 -1.53 -12.34 14.25
N ASP A 29 -1.81 -11.61 15.34
CA ASP A 29 -2.64 -10.41 15.33
C ASP A 29 -1.77 -9.15 15.55
N LEU A 30 -1.48 -8.44 14.46
CA LEU A 30 -0.73 -7.18 14.45
C LEU A 30 -1.61 -6.08 13.87
N SER A 31 -1.50 -4.85 14.38
CA SER A 31 -2.23 -3.71 13.83
C SER A 31 -1.86 -3.43 12.37
N GLU A 32 -2.72 -2.75 11.61
CA GLU A 32 -2.39 -2.36 10.23
C GLU A 32 -1.15 -1.45 10.15
N PRO A 33 -0.98 -0.43 11.02
CA PRO A 33 0.26 0.33 11.09
C PRO A 33 1.48 -0.56 11.34
N MET A 34 1.40 -1.51 12.28
CA MET A 34 2.50 -2.44 12.56
C MET A 34 2.88 -3.27 11.33
N LEU A 35 1.89 -3.85 10.64
CA LEU A 35 2.12 -4.58 9.39
C LEU A 35 2.77 -3.69 8.31
N PHE A 36 2.28 -2.45 8.15
CA PHE A 36 2.84 -1.51 7.19
C PHE A 36 4.30 -1.15 7.52
N GLY A 37 4.60 -0.91 8.79
CA GLY A 37 5.92 -0.53 9.28
C GLY A 37 6.95 -1.65 9.19
N ILE A 38 6.62 -2.85 9.69
CA ILE A 38 7.52 -4.01 9.58
C ILE A 38 7.63 -4.52 8.14
N GLY A 39 6.66 -4.22 7.30
CA GLY A 39 6.75 -4.42 5.85
C GLY A 39 7.66 -3.42 5.15
N GLU A 40 8.30 -2.51 5.88
CA GLU A 40 9.16 -1.44 5.34
C GLU A 40 8.41 -0.63 4.25
N GLY A 41 7.11 -0.40 4.50
CA GLY A 41 6.17 0.05 3.48
C GLY A 41 6.32 1.51 3.08
N PHE A 42 6.99 2.33 3.89
CA PHE A 42 7.06 3.77 3.65
C PHE A 42 7.95 4.10 2.46
N GLY A 43 7.46 4.98 1.57
CA GLY A 43 8.19 5.36 0.38
C GLY A 43 7.63 6.59 -0.31
N TYR A 44 8.18 6.88 -1.48
CA TYR A 44 7.61 7.86 -2.40
C TYR A 44 8.05 7.56 -3.82
N ILE A 45 7.16 7.75 -4.79
CA ILE A 45 7.51 7.75 -6.21
C ILE A 45 6.70 8.81 -6.97
N TYR A 46 7.38 9.51 -7.86
CA TYR A 46 6.75 10.27 -8.95
C TYR A 46 7.09 9.61 -10.28
N TRP A 47 6.09 9.26 -11.07
CA TRP A 47 6.28 8.59 -12.34
C TRP A 47 5.46 9.26 -13.44
N ASN A 48 6.09 9.57 -14.57
CA ASN A 48 5.43 10.18 -15.71
C ASN A 48 6.01 9.57 -17.00
N MET A 49 5.16 8.89 -17.78
CA MET A 49 5.53 8.32 -19.08
C MET A 49 4.56 8.85 -20.14
N LYS A 50 5.03 8.94 -21.39
CA LYS A 50 4.22 9.44 -22.52
C LYS A 50 2.92 8.65 -22.77
N THR A 51 2.86 7.40 -22.32
CA THR A 51 1.70 6.52 -22.48
C THR A 51 0.71 6.61 -21.32
N MET A 52 1.01 7.40 -20.28
CA MET A 52 0.11 7.60 -19.14
C MET A 52 -0.75 8.83 -19.40
N ASP A 53 -2.02 8.76 -19.01
CA ASP A 53 -2.95 9.89 -19.13
C ASP A 53 -2.48 11.09 -18.29
N PHE A 54 -1.94 10.82 -17.10
CA PHE A 54 -1.33 11.81 -16.22
C PHE A 54 -0.24 11.19 -15.32
N PRO A 55 0.65 12.01 -14.72
CA PRO A 55 1.67 11.53 -13.79
C PRO A 55 1.09 10.80 -12.57
N PHE A 56 1.74 9.71 -12.17
CA PHE A 56 1.43 8.97 -10.95
C PHE A 56 2.27 9.43 -9.76
N ILE A 57 1.61 9.62 -8.62
CA ILE A 57 2.24 9.87 -7.31
C ILE A 57 1.88 8.70 -6.37
N GLY A 58 2.91 7.99 -5.89
CA GLY A 58 2.77 6.87 -4.96
C GLY A 58 3.50 7.12 -3.64
N GLY A 59 2.99 6.56 -2.54
CA GLY A 59 3.46 6.81 -1.18
C GLY A 59 4.12 5.65 -0.46
N ARG A 60 4.34 4.53 -1.15
CA ARG A 60 4.81 3.29 -0.54
C ARG A 60 5.84 2.58 -1.41
N VAL A 61 6.45 1.55 -0.84
CA VAL A 61 7.29 0.57 -1.53
C VAL A 61 6.55 -0.05 -2.73
N LYS A 62 7.27 -0.70 -3.65
CA LYS A 62 6.67 -1.39 -4.80
C LYS A 62 5.64 -2.45 -4.34
N PRO A 63 4.57 -2.72 -5.13
CA PRO A 63 3.66 -3.84 -4.86
C PRO A 63 4.44 -5.14 -4.64
N ASP A 64 3.86 -6.08 -3.90
CA ASP A 64 4.41 -7.39 -3.54
C ASP A 64 5.55 -7.33 -2.50
N VAL A 65 6.42 -6.31 -2.57
CA VAL A 65 7.57 -6.16 -1.66
C VAL A 65 7.15 -5.98 -0.20
N LEU A 66 6.01 -5.33 0.07
CA LEU A 66 5.51 -5.18 1.44
C LEU A 66 5.22 -6.56 2.04
N THR A 67 4.49 -7.41 1.33
CA THR A 67 4.19 -8.79 1.74
C THR A 67 5.47 -9.60 1.95
N GLU A 68 6.42 -9.50 1.02
CA GLU A 68 7.73 -10.17 1.10
C GLU A 68 8.52 -9.72 2.34
N ASN A 69 8.53 -8.43 2.64
CA ASN A 69 9.21 -7.86 3.80
C ASN A 69 8.55 -8.29 5.12
N ILE A 70 7.22 -8.29 5.20
CA ILE A 70 6.49 -8.75 6.40
C ILE A 70 6.85 -10.22 6.68
N CYS A 71 6.76 -11.09 5.66
CA CYS A 71 7.09 -12.50 5.83
C CYS A 71 8.56 -12.70 6.21
N ARG A 72 9.50 -12.03 5.53
CA ARG A 72 10.92 -12.08 5.88
C ARG A 72 11.17 -11.66 7.31
N ASN A 73 10.60 -10.53 7.73
CA ASN A 73 10.88 -9.96 9.04
C ASN A 73 10.24 -10.76 10.17
N LEU A 74 9.13 -11.48 9.92
CA LEU A 74 8.50 -12.38 10.88
C LEU A 74 9.03 -13.83 10.82
N ASP A 75 10.02 -14.13 9.98
CA ASP A 75 10.52 -15.49 9.70
C ASP A 75 9.42 -16.47 9.24
N LEU A 76 8.54 -15.97 8.36
CA LEU A 76 7.46 -16.74 7.75
C LEU A 76 7.82 -17.20 6.34
N HIS A 77 7.42 -18.42 5.98
CA HIS A 77 7.57 -18.92 4.63
C HIS A 77 6.45 -18.37 3.74
N LEU A 78 6.85 -17.61 2.71
CA LEU A 78 5.95 -17.09 1.68
C LEU A 78 6.04 -17.94 0.41
N GLU A 79 4.96 -18.67 0.09
CA GLU A 79 4.87 -19.42 -1.15
C GLU A 79 4.06 -18.61 -2.18
N ILE A 80 4.69 -18.27 -3.31
CA ILE A 80 4.06 -17.53 -4.41
C ILE A 80 3.85 -18.46 -5.61
N LYS A 81 2.63 -18.47 -6.15
CA LYS A 81 2.28 -19.20 -7.38
C LYS A 81 1.78 -18.25 -8.46
N GLU A 82 2.31 -18.40 -9.66
CA GLU A 82 1.86 -17.68 -10.86
C GLU A 82 1.72 -18.63 -12.05
N THR A 83 0.71 -18.39 -12.87
CA THR A 83 0.48 -19.13 -14.11
C THR A 83 -0.48 -18.39 -15.04
N SER A 84 -0.29 -18.52 -16.36
CA SER A 84 -1.25 -18.03 -17.36
C SER A 84 -2.42 -18.99 -17.59
N SER A 85 -2.37 -20.23 -17.07
CA SER A 85 -3.44 -21.20 -17.23
C SER A 85 -4.52 -20.98 -16.16
N ILE A 86 -5.71 -20.58 -16.59
CA ILE A 86 -6.89 -20.41 -15.73
C ILE A 86 -7.15 -21.65 -14.87
N LYS A 87 -7.17 -22.84 -15.49
CA LYS A 87 -7.40 -24.11 -14.78
C LYS A 87 -6.33 -24.36 -13.70
N LYS A 88 -5.06 -24.10 -14.00
CA LYS A 88 -3.98 -24.24 -13.01
C LYS A 88 -4.06 -23.17 -11.92
N ALA A 89 -4.42 -21.94 -12.27
CA ALA A 89 -4.59 -20.84 -11.33
C ALA A 89 -5.71 -21.11 -10.32
N TRP A 90 -6.81 -21.74 -10.75
CA TRP A 90 -7.87 -22.17 -9.84
C TRP A 90 -7.37 -23.28 -8.91
N LYS A 91 -6.71 -24.31 -9.45
CA LYS A 91 -6.11 -25.39 -8.64
C LYS A 91 -5.07 -24.86 -7.63
N ASN A 92 -4.28 -23.84 -8.00
CA ASN A 92 -3.30 -23.20 -7.11
C ASN A 92 -3.93 -22.62 -5.85
N VAL A 93 -5.22 -22.32 -5.87
CA VAL A 93 -5.96 -21.75 -4.74
C VAL A 93 -6.79 -22.81 -4.04
N THR A 94 -7.59 -23.59 -4.78
CA THR A 94 -8.52 -24.55 -4.15
C THR A 94 -7.79 -25.62 -3.34
N GLN A 95 -6.58 -26.04 -3.76
CA GLN A 95 -5.81 -27.03 -2.99
C GLN A 95 -5.48 -26.58 -1.56
N TYR A 96 -5.41 -25.27 -1.28
CA TYR A 96 -5.19 -24.74 0.06
C TYR A 96 -6.51 -24.53 0.79
N LEU A 97 -7.51 -23.97 0.10
CA LEU A 97 -8.84 -23.76 0.68
C LEU A 97 -9.48 -25.08 1.13
N ASP A 98 -9.34 -26.14 0.34
CA ASP A 98 -9.83 -27.49 0.66
C ASP A 98 -9.13 -28.09 1.88
N ASN A 99 -7.91 -27.63 2.18
CA ASN A 99 -7.16 -27.96 3.40
C ASN A 99 -7.34 -26.94 4.53
N GLY A 100 -8.27 -26.00 4.38
CA GLY A 100 -8.61 -25.02 5.41
C GLY A 100 -7.68 -23.82 5.51
N GLN A 101 -6.80 -23.57 4.54
CA GLN A 101 -5.87 -22.43 4.53
C GLN A 101 -6.34 -21.35 3.56
N ALA A 102 -6.47 -20.11 4.04
CA ALA A 102 -6.82 -18.96 3.19
C ALA A 102 -5.67 -18.57 2.26
N VAL A 103 -6.02 -17.94 1.13
CA VAL A 103 -5.06 -17.63 0.05
C VAL A 103 -5.13 -16.15 -0.28
N GLY A 104 -3.98 -15.48 -0.31
CA GLY A 104 -3.86 -14.11 -0.79
C GLY A 104 -3.87 -14.07 -2.32
N LEU A 105 -4.56 -13.10 -2.89
CA LEU A 105 -4.65 -12.90 -4.34
C LEU A 105 -4.22 -11.50 -4.71
N LYS A 106 -3.57 -11.37 -5.87
CA LYS A 106 -3.39 -10.09 -6.57
C LYS A 106 -4.20 -10.10 -7.86
N LEU A 107 -5.03 -9.08 -8.07
CA LEU A 107 -6.03 -9.06 -9.14
C LEU A 107 -6.41 -7.63 -9.55
N ASP A 108 -7.20 -7.50 -10.63
CA ASP A 108 -7.81 -6.24 -11.05
C ASP A 108 -9.20 -6.06 -10.43
N CYS A 109 -9.36 -4.99 -9.64
CA CYS A 109 -10.63 -4.69 -8.98
C CYS A 109 -11.76 -4.28 -9.94
N TYR A 110 -11.46 -3.89 -11.18
CA TYR A 110 -12.45 -3.61 -12.22
C TYR A 110 -13.45 -4.78 -12.37
N HIS A 111 -12.95 -6.02 -12.39
CA HIS A 111 -13.79 -7.18 -12.66
C HIS A 111 -14.59 -7.65 -11.45
N LEU A 112 -14.27 -7.20 -10.24
CA LEU A 112 -14.94 -7.66 -9.02
C LEU A 112 -16.37 -7.11 -8.93
N ASP A 113 -17.35 -7.99 -8.72
CA ASP A 113 -18.78 -7.64 -8.83
C ASP A 113 -19.24 -6.57 -7.83
N TYR A 114 -18.62 -6.54 -6.64
CA TYR A 114 -18.94 -5.59 -5.57
C TYR A 114 -18.29 -4.21 -5.74
N PHE A 115 -17.32 -4.05 -6.66
CA PHE A 115 -16.77 -2.73 -7.00
C PHE A 115 -17.78 -1.98 -7.89
N THR A 116 -18.39 -0.94 -7.34
CA THR A 116 -19.38 -0.10 -8.04
C THR A 116 -18.74 0.88 -9.02
N ASN A 117 -17.54 1.39 -8.70
CA ASN A 117 -16.75 2.20 -9.61
C ASN A 117 -15.77 1.31 -10.38
N LYS A 118 -15.94 1.23 -11.70
CA LYS A 118 -15.21 0.32 -12.58
C LYS A 118 -13.99 1.01 -13.17
N ILE A 119 -12.85 0.88 -12.49
CA ILE A 119 -11.54 1.39 -12.94
C ILE A 119 -10.54 0.23 -12.93
N HIS A 120 -9.79 0.06 -14.02
CA HIS A 120 -8.72 -0.93 -14.10
C HIS A 120 -7.60 -0.61 -13.12
N PHE A 121 -7.39 -1.50 -12.16
CA PHE A 121 -6.30 -1.45 -11.21
C PHE A 121 -5.88 -2.88 -10.84
N ALA A 122 -5.07 -3.49 -11.69
CA ALA A 122 -4.51 -4.85 -11.56
C ALA A 122 -3.44 -5.01 -10.45
N GLY A 123 -3.43 -4.10 -9.47
CA GLY A 123 -2.56 -4.10 -8.29
C GLY A 123 -3.34 -4.20 -6.98
N HIS A 124 -4.59 -4.67 -7.02
CA HIS A 124 -5.42 -4.85 -5.83
C HIS A 124 -5.17 -6.20 -5.17
N TYR A 125 -5.35 -6.26 -3.85
CA TYR A 125 -5.12 -7.46 -3.06
C TYR A 125 -6.34 -7.82 -2.21
N VAL A 126 -6.63 -9.11 -2.12
CA VAL A 126 -7.71 -9.66 -1.28
C VAL A 126 -7.27 -10.98 -0.66
N ALA A 127 -7.87 -11.36 0.46
CA ALA A 127 -7.76 -12.71 1.00
C ALA A 127 -8.98 -13.53 0.58
N LEU A 128 -8.77 -14.70 0.00
CA LEU A 128 -9.82 -15.65 -0.36
C LEU A 128 -9.90 -16.74 0.71
N TYR A 129 -11.08 -16.91 1.30
CA TYR A 129 -11.30 -17.85 2.41
C TYR A 129 -12.37 -18.92 2.13
N GLY A 130 -12.99 -18.88 0.96
CA GLY A 130 -13.96 -19.89 0.56
C GLY A 130 -14.51 -19.69 -0.85
N TYR A 131 -15.19 -20.70 -1.34
CA TYR A 131 -15.92 -20.69 -2.60
C TYR A 131 -17.07 -21.72 -2.58
N ASP A 132 -18.06 -21.55 -3.44
CA ASP A 132 -19.07 -22.56 -3.78
C ASP A 132 -19.15 -22.76 -5.30
N GLU A 133 -20.27 -23.24 -5.82
CA GLU A 133 -20.46 -23.49 -7.26
C GLU A 133 -20.50 -22.20 -8.10
N GLU A 134 -20.86 -21.07 -7.49
CA GLU A 134 -21.09 -19.80 -8.17
C GLU A 134 -20.16 -18.67 -7.69
N PHE A 135 -19.88 -18.61 -6.39
CA PHE A 135 -19.20 -17.47 -5.75
C PHE A 135 -17.86 -17.84 -5.11
N ALA A 136 -16.96 -16.86 -5.11
CA ALA A 136 -15.79 -16.79 -4.25
C ALA A 136 -16.02 -15.79 -3.11
N TYR A 137 -15.62 -16.17 -1.90
CA TYR A 137 -15.79 -15.39 -0.67
C TYR A 137 -14.46 -14.76 -0.25
N LEU A 138 -14.42 -13.44 -0.17
CA LEU A 138 -13.20 -12.65 -0.04
C LEU A 138 -13.25 -11.76 1.20
N ILE A 139 -12.07 -11.43 1.73
CA ILE A 139 -11.85 -10.26 2.58
C ILE A 139 -11.18 -9.17 1.75
N ASP A 140 -11.81 -8.01 1.75
CA ASP A 140 -11.29 -6.76 1.22
C ASP A 140 -11.22 -5.71 2.35
N THR A 141 -10.70 -4.54 2.01
CA THR A 141 -10.59 -3.35 2.86
C THR A 141 -11.94 -2.95 3.49
N ASP A 142 -11.85 -2.20 4.58
CA ASP A 142 -13.01 -1.66 5.31
C ASP A 142 -13.94 -0.86 4.38
N GLN A 143 -13.35 -0.03 3.50
CA GLN A 143 -14.07 0.77 2.52
C GLN A 143 -14.90 -0.07 1.52
N GLN A 144 -14.49 -1.31 1.24
CA GLN A 144 -15.19 -2.19 0.29
C GLN A 144 -16.18 -3.14 0.98
N GLY A 145 -16.37 -3.04 2.29
CA GLY A 145 -17.36 -3.82 3.04
C GLY A 145 -16.80 -5.05 3.77
N ARG A 146 -15.48 -5.21 3.84
CA ARG A 146 -14.79 -6.30 4.55
C ARG A 146 -15.09 -7.68 3.96
N LYS A 147 -16.16 -8.35 4.40
CA LYS A 147 -16.58 -9.65 3.87
C LYS A 147 -17.42 -9.44 2.62
N VAL A 148 -16.88 -9.83 1.48
CA VAL A 148 -17.49 -9.62 0.16
C VAL A 148 -17.49 -10.91 -0.64
N GLN A 149 -18.24 -10.92 -1.73
CA GLN A 149 -18.26 -12.04 -2.66
C GLN A 149 -18.30 -11.55 -4.10
N THR A 150 -17.75 -12.35 -5.00
CA THR A 150 -17.81 -12.14 -6.46
C THR A 150 -17.99 -13.50 -7.12
N THR A 151 -18.62 -13.55 -8.30
CA THR A 151 -18.77 -14.78 -9.07
C THR A 151 -17.40 -15.35 -9.43
N LEU A 152 -17.32 -16.67 -9.56
CA LEU A 152 -16.09 -17.35 -9.99
C LEU A 152 -15.60 -16.84 -11.36
N LYS A 153 -16.52 -16.47 -12.25
CA LYS A 153 -16.20 -15.91 -13.56
C LYS A 153 -15.58 -14.51 -13.46
N SER A 154 -16.13 -13.65 -12.63
CA SER A 154 -15.55 -12.32 -12.36
C SER A 154 -14.19 -12.44 -11.69
N LEU A 155 -14.00 -13.38 -10.76
CA LEU A 155 -12.70 -13.65 -10.15
C LEU A 155 -11.66 -14.15 -11.17
N GLU A 156 -12.06 -15.01 -12.11
CA GLU A 156 -11.20 -15.49 -13.19
C GLU A 156 -10.70 -14.34 -14.07
N LEU A 157 -11.60 -13.45 -14.48
CA LEU A 157 -11.25 -12.26 -15.26
C LEU A 157 -10.32 -11.34 -14.47
N ALA A 158 -10.64 -11.06 -13.20
CA ALA A 158 -9.85 -10.21 -12.31
C ALA A 158 -8.41 -10.71 -12.18
N ARG A 159 -8.22 -12.02 -12.00
CA ARG A 159 -6.90 -12.63 -11.81
C ARG A 159 -6.11 -12.77 -13.11
N ASN A 160 -6.80 -12.89 -14.25
CA ASN A 160 -6.17 -13.10 -15.55
C ASN A 160 -6.01 -11.82 -16.37
N GLU A 161 -6.32 -10.65 -15.80
CA GLU A 161 -6.12 -9.35 -16.46
C GLU A 161 -4.67 -9.14 -16.92
N LYS A 162 -4.49 -8.26 -17.90
CA LYS A 162 -3.22 -7.91 -18.53
C LYS A 162 -3.02 -6.40 -18.46
N GLY A 163 -1.76 -5.98 -18.59
CA GLY A 163 -1.39 -4.56 -18.60
C GLY A 163 -0.67 -4.11 -17.33
N PRO A 164 -0.63 -2.80 -17.07
CA PRO A 164 0.13 -2.24 -15.95
C PRO A 164 -0.23 -2.87 -14.61
N MET A 165 0.77 -3.16 -13.79
CA MET A 165 0.64 -3.77 -12.45
C MET A 165 0.07 -5.20 -12.38
N SER A 166 -0.48 -5.74 -13.47
CA SER A 166 -1.02 -7.10 -13.51
C SER A 166 0.03 -8.18 -13.25
N SER A 167 -0.42 -9.30 -12.69
CA SER A 167 0.37 -10.52 -12.50
C SER A 167 -0.31 -11.71 -13.17
N ARG A 168 0.43 -12.79 -13.43
CA ARG A 168 -0.13 -14.00 -14.08
C ARG A 168 -0.92 -14.84 -13.06
N ASN A 169 -2.16 -14.46 -12.77
CA ASN A 169 -3.04 -15.12 -11.79
C ASN A 169 -2.37 -15.38 -10.43
N ARG A 170 -1.60 -14.39 -9.95
CA ARG A 170 -0.78 -14.52 -8.74
C ARG A 170 -1.62 -14.84 -7.51
N SER A 171 -1.20 -15.87 -6.80
CA SER A 171 -1.73 -16.25 -5.50
C SER A 171 -0.56 -16.52 -4.54
N TYR A 172 -0.77 -16.32 -3.25
CA TYR A 172 0.24 -16.60 -2.24
C TYR A 172 -0.38 -17.17 -0.96
N THR A 173 0.41 -18.02 -0.31
CA THR A 173 0.11 -18.59 1.01
C THR A 173 1.28 -18.31 1.95
N ILE A 174 0.98 -18.35 3.24
CA ILE A 174 1.96 -18.09 4.30
C ILE A 174 1.91 -19.27 5.26
N GLU A 175 3.09 -19.73 5.64
CA GLU A 175 3.27 -20.81 6.60
C GLU A 175 4.29 -20.41 7.66
N GLN A 176 4.01 -20.77 8.90
CA GLN A 176 4.97 -20.63 9.99
C GLN A 176 5.78 -21.93 10.05
N VAL A 177 7.05 -21.85 9.67
CA VAL A 177 7.98 -23.00 9.67
C VAL A 177 8.97 -22.94 10.84
N GLU A 178 9.11 -21.78 11.46
CA GLU A 178 10.01 -21.49 12.58
C GLU A 178 9.29 -20.69 13.68
N GLU A 179 9.93 -20.51 14.84
CA GLU A 179 9.41 -19.58 15.85
C GLU A 179 9.49 -18.13 15.35
N LEU A 180 8.49 -17.31 15.67
CA LEU A 180 8.47 -15.92 15.24
C LEU A 180 9.62 -15.14 15.88
N SER A 181 10.27 -14.31 15.07
CA SER A 181 11.28 -13.38 15.56
C SER A 181 10.73 -12.41 16.60
N ASP A 182 11.60 -11.96 17.52
CA ASP A 182 11.26 -10.96 18.52
C ASP A 182 10.79 -9.65 17.86
N LEU A 183 9.55 -9.26 18.15
CA LEU A 183 8.93 -8.10 17.53
C LEU A 183 9.68 -6.79 17.82
N ASN A 184 10.34 -6.66 18.98
CA ASN A 184 11.13 -5.46 19.29
C ASN A 184 12.35 -5.34 18.36
N ARG A 185 13.06 -6.44 18.12
CA ARG A 185 14.15 -6.51 17.13
C ARG A 185 13.63 -6.23 15.72
N ILE A 186 12.50 -6.82 15.34
CA ILE A 186 11.89 -6.62 14.02
C ILE A 186 11.60 -5.14 13.77
N ILE A 187 10.94 -4.46 14.73
CA ILE A 187 10.58 -3.06 14.60
C ILE A 187 11.83 -2.20 14.37
N LYS A 188 12.88 -2.38 15.17
CA LYS A 188 14.14 -1.63 15.01
C LYS A 188 14.76 -1.88 13.64
N GLN A 189 14.84 -3.14 13.22
CA GLN A 189 15.44 -3.49 11.93
C GLN A 189 14.65 -2.92 10.76
N ALA A 190 13.32 -3.00 10.79
CA ALA A 190 12.45 -2.48 9.74
C ALA A 190 12.56 -0.95 9.63
N ILE A 191 12.57 -0.23 10.75
CA ILE A 191 12.80 1.23 10.77
C ILE A 191 14.17 1.56 10.16
N PHE A 192 15.23 0.86 10.57
CA PHE A 192 16.58 1.09 10.06
C PHE A 192 16.70 0.81 8.56
N ASN A 193 16.15 -0.31 8.09
CA ASN A 193 16.14 -0.70 6.68
C ASN A 193 15.37 0.32 5.84
N ASN A 194 14.13 0.62 6.25
CA ASN A 194 13.27 1.54 5.52
C ASN A 194 13.90 2.94 5.44
N ALA A 195 14.48 3.44 6.54
CA ALA A 195 15.22 4.70 6.55
C ALA A 195 16.45 4.67 5.65
N THR A 196 17.20 3.57 5.68
CA THR A 196 18.39 3.40 4.84
C THR A 196 18.02 3.41 3.35
N GLU A 197 17.00 2.68 2.92
CA GLU A 197 16.55 2.70 1.54
C GLU A 197 15.99 4.07 1.15
N TYR A 198 15.14 4.66 2.01
CA TYR A 198 14.51 5.94 1.74
C TYR A 198 15.54 7.07 1.54
N LEU A 199 16.63 7.06 2.32
CA LEU A 199 17.72 8.04 2.21
C LEU A 199 18.66 7.80 1.02
N ASN A 200 18.66 6.60 0.44
CA ASN A 200 19.52 6.21 -0.67
C ASN A 200 18.73 5.85 -1.94
N PRO A 201 17.86 6.74 -2.45
CA PRO A 201 17.04 6.41 -3.60
C PRO A 201 17.92 6.24 -4.87
N PRO A 202 17.67 5.20 -5.68
CA PRO A 202 18.50 4.90 -6.86
C PRO A 202 18.33 5.91 -7.99
N ILE A 203 17.21 6.66 -8.01
CA ILE A 203 16.91 7.70 -8.99
C ILE A 203 16.23 8.89 -8.30
N LYS A 204 16.22 10.05 -8.97
CA LYS A 204 15.62 11.30 -8.45
C LYS A 204 14.09 11.29 -8.34
N ASN A 205 13.43 10.24 -8.83
CA ASN A 205 11.97 10.11 -8.82
C ASN A 205 11.44 9.48 -7.52
N ILE A 206 12.32 9.00 -6.64
CA ILE A 206 11.97 8.18 -5.47
C ILE A 206 12.34 8.90 -4.18
N SER A 207 11.61 8.60 -3.10
CA SER A 207 11.80 9.12 -1.74
C SER A 207 11.79 10.66 -1.71
N TYR A 208 12.51 11.28 -0.76
CA TYR A 208 12.56 12.73 -0.62
C TYR A 208 13.03 13.44 -1.90
N LYS A 209 13.94 12.84 -2.68
CA LYS A 209 14.37 13.40 -3.97
C LYS A 209 13.22 13.45 -4.97
N GLY A 210 12.37 12.42 -4.97
CA GLY A 210 11.14 12.36 -5.77
C GLY A 210 10.15 13.45 -5.39
N ILE A 211 9.95 13.71 -4.10
CA ILE A 211 9.06 14.77 -3.62
C ILE A 211 9.57 16.14 -4.11
N LYS A 212 10.87 16.39 -3.96
CA LYS A 212 11.52 17.60 -4.48
C LYS A 212 11.43 17.73 -6.00
N LYS A 213 11.55 16.62 -6.74
CA LYS A 213 11.33 16.64 -8.19
C LYS A 213 9.88 16.99 -8.52
N THR A 214 8.93 16.44 -7.78
CA THR A 214 7.50 16.68 -7.98
C THR A 214 7.15 18.15 -7.82
N SER A 215 7.77 18.87 -6.89
CA SER A 215 7.53 20.31 -6.72
C SER A 215 7.78 21.13 -7.99
N VAL A 216 8.69 20.69 -8.85
CA VAL A 216 8.98 21.32 -10.15
C VAL A 216 8.07 20.75 -11.24
N GLU A 217 7.92 19.43 -11.27
CA GLU A 217 7.19 18.74 -12.34
C GLU A 217 5.69 19.06 -12.36
N ILE A 218 5.07 19.35 -11.20
CA ILE A 218 3.66 19.76 -11.16
C ILE A 218 3.41 21.05 -11.99
N ILE A 219 4.42 21.92 -12.13
CA ILE A 219 4.31 23.15 -12.92
C ILE A 219 4.24 22.82 -14.40
N ASN A 220 5.09 21.89 -14.86
CA ASN A 220 5.06 21.44 -16.23
C ASN A 220 3.78 20.65 -16.53
N TRP A 221 3.40 19.74 -15.62
CA TRP A 221 2.16 18.98 -15.71
C TRP A 221 0.94 19.90 -15.86
N PHE A 222 0.81 20.93 -15.00
CA PHE A 222 -0.27 21.91 -15.10
C PHE A 222 -0.34 22.58 -16.47
N LYS A 223 0.80 22.93 -17.08
CA LYS A 223 0.87 23.60 -18.39
C LYS A 223 0.53 22.70 -19.57
N THR A 224 0.86 21.41 -19.49
CA THR A 224 0.68 20.46 -20.60
C THR A 224 -0.60 19.63 -20.49
N SER A 225 -1.22 19.61 -19.32
CA SER A 225 -2.43 18.85 -19.01
C SER A 225 -3.58 19.22 -19.94
N GLN A 226 -4.29 18.20 -20.41
CA GLN A 226 -5.52 18.37 -21.20
C GLN A 226 -6.77 18.36 -20.31
N ASP A 227 -6.67 17.80 -19.09
CA ASP A 227 -7.74 17.81 -18.09
C ASP A 227 -7.19 18.12 -16.68
N ILE A 228 -6.80 19.38 -16.46
CA ILE A 228 -6.28 19.84 -15.16
C ILE A 228 -7.22 19.47 -14.01
N LYS A 229 -8.54 19.53 -14.22
CA LYS A 229 -9.52 19.25 -13.18
C LYS A 229 -9.51 17.76 -12.83
N GLY A 230 -9.73 16.88 -13.81
CA GLY A 230 -9.78 15.45 -13.58
C GLY A 230 -8.46 14.91 -13.05
N GLU A 231 -7.35 15.30 -13.65
CA GLU A 231 -6.01 14.77 -13.32
C GLU A 231 -5.55 15.15 -11.90
N PHE A 232 -5.65 16.43 -11.51
CA PHE A 232 -5.24 16.87 -10.17
C PHE A 232 -6.21 16.37 -9.08
N GLN A 233 -7.52 16.36 -9.34
CA GLN A 233 -8.51 15.84 -8.38
C GLN A 233 -8.40 14.31 -8.22
N ALA A 234 -8.07 13.59 -9.29
CA ALA A 234 -7.78 12.16 -9.21
C ALA A 234 -6.55 11.89 -8.35
N SER A 235 -5.47 12.65 -8.54
CA SER A 235 -4.27 12.53 -7.69
C SER A 235 -4.53 12.89 -6.23
N ALA A 236 -5.31 13.94 -5.96
CA ALA A 236 -5.74 14.29 -4.60
C ALA A 236 -6.56 13.15 -3.94
N SER A 237 -7.46 12.54 -4.71
CA SER A 237 -8.26 11.40 -4.27
C SER A 237 -7.41 10.16 -4.01
N ILE A 238 -6.39 9.90 -4.84
CA ILE A 238 -5.44 8.80 -4.62
C ILE A 238 -4.69 9.00 -3.31
N MET A 239 -4.17 10.20 -3.04
CA MET A 239 -3.44 10.50 -1.81
C MET A 239 -4.26 10.22 -0.55
N GLU A 240 -5.58 10.47 -0.57
CA GLU A 240 -6.42 10.40 0.62
C GLU A 240 -7.28 9.13 0.73
N LYS A 241 -7.71 8.54 -0.39
CA LYS A 241 -8.83 7.58 -0.42
C LYS A 241 -8.57 6.29 -1.21
N ALA A 242 -7.40 6.12 -1.84
CA ALA A 242 -7.09 4.90 -2.61
C ALA A 242 -6.39 3.83 -1.74
N GLY A 243 -6.94 3.56 -0.56
CA GLY A 243 -6.35 2.61 0.39
C GLY A 243 -4.98 3.05 0.92
N THR A 244 -4.77 4.36 1.12
CA THR A 244 -3.52 4.94 1.63
C THR A 244 -3.56 5.20 3.14
N GLY A 245 -4.72 5.07 3.79
CA GLY A 245 -4.94 5.54 5.16
C GLY A 245 -4.90 7.07 5.31
N GLY A 246 -4.91 7.81 4.19
CA GLY A 246 -4.80 9.26 4.17
C GLY A 246 -3.35 9.76 4.12
N ALA A 247 -3.19 11.01 3.69
CA ALA A 247 -1.89 11.67 3.57
C ALA A 247 -0.82 10.83 2.84
N LEU A 248 -1.21 10.08 1.80
CA LEU A 248 -0.31 9.26 0.98
C LEU A 248 0.58 8.31 1.83
N PHE A 249 -0.06 7.50 2.70
CA PHE A 249 0.56 6.54 3.64
C PHE A 249 1.28 7.14 4.86
N ARG A 250 1.37 8.47 4.98
CA ARG A 250 2.06 9.09 6.12
C ARG A 250 1.32 8.88 7.44
N ASN A 251 -0.01 8.77 7.42
CA ASN A 251 -0.79 8.42 8.62
C ASN A 251 -0.45 7.01 9.12
N LEU A 252 -0.40 6.01 8.23
CA LEU A 252 -0.05 4.64 8.60
C LEU A 252 1.37 4.56 9.17
N TYR A 253 2.35 5.23 8.56
CA TYR A 253 3.71 5.25 9.08
C TYR A 253 3.83 6.03 10.40
N ARG A 254 3.12 7.15 10.53
CA ARG A 254 3.04 7.90 11.80
C ARG A 254 2.53 7.01 12.93
N ASP A 255 1.45 6.27 12.70
CA ASP A 255 0.81 5.42 13.70
C ASP A 255 1.70 4.21 14.04
N PHE A 256 2.43 3.67 13.07
CA PHE A 256 3.47 2.68 13.30
C PHE A 256 4.58 3.21 14.22
N LEU A 257 5.08 4.43 13.96
CA LEU A 257 6.10 5.04 14.81
C LEU A 257 5.57 5.31 16.23
N LYS A 258 4.27 5.61 16.38
CA LYS A 258 3.65 5.75 17.70
C LYS A 258 3.69 4.44 18.47
N GLU A 259 3.19 3.36 17.88
CA GLU A 259 3.20 2.03 18.47
C GLU A 259 4.63 1.56 18.78
N SER A 260 5.57 1.84 17.87
CA SER A 260 6.99 1.51 18.01
C SER A 260 7.66 2.28 19.15
N ALA A 261 7.37 3.58 19.28
CA ALA A 261 7.92 4.41 20.35
C ALA A 261 7.47 3.94 21.72
N ASP A 262 6.18 3.58 21.86
CA ASP A 262 5.62 3.07 23.10
C ASP A 262 6.18 1.68 23.44
N LYS A 263 6.29 0.79 22.44
CA LYS A 263 6.77 -0.58 22.63
C LYS A 263 8.27 -0.69 22.90
N LEU A 264 9.07 0.20 22.30
CA LEU A 264 10.54 0.24 22.47
C LEU A 264 10.98 1.26 23.52
N GLU A 265 10.05 2.00 24.12
CA GLU A 265 10.30 3.09 25.07
C GLU A 265 11.35 4.09 24.55
N SER A 266 11.28 4.45 23.26
CA SER A 266 12.30 5.24 22.58
C SER A 266 11.88 6.71 22.38
N PRO A 267 12.48 7.67 23.11
CA PRO A 267 12.21 9.09 22.92
C PRO A 267 12.52 9.58 21.49
N LYS A 268 13.57 9.02 20.86
CA LYS A 268 13.94 9.39 19.48
C LYS A 268 12.90 8.97 18.45
N ILE A 269 12.30 7.78 18.61
CA ILE A 269 11.20 7.34 17.73
C ILE A 269 9.95 8.18 18.00
N LYS A 270 9.70 8.55 19.26
CA LYS A 270 8.61 9.46 19.61
C LYS A 270 8.78 10.83 18.93
N GLU A 271 9.97 11.41 18.93
CA GLU A 271 10.24 12.67 18.21
C GLU A 271 9.97 12.53 16.70
N ALA A 272 10.39 11.43 16.09
CA ALA A 272 10.10 11.17 14.68
C ALA A 272 8.60 10.98 14.41
N HIS A 273 7.84 10.39 15.35
CA HIS A 273 6.38 10.33 15.28
C HIS A 273 5.75 11.74 15.24
N GLU A 274 6.21 12.66 16.10
CA GLU A 274 5.76 14.06 16.08
C GLU A 274 6.10 14.77 14.77
N ASP A 275 7.30 14.54 14.22
CA ASP A 275 7.66 15.04 12.90
C ASP A 275 6.68 14.51 11.82
N PHE A 276 6.29 13.22 11.91
CA PHE A 276 5.33 12.61 10.98
C PHE A 276 3.88 13.09 11.16
N ILE A 277 3.47 13.59 12.34
CA ILE A 277 2.20 14.32 12.51
C ILE A 277 2.19 15.55 11.61
N GLU A 278 3.26 16.35 11.64
CA GLU A 278 3.38 17.55 10.81
C GLU A 278 3.45 17.20 9.32
N ILE A 279 4.30 16.23 8.95
CA ILE A 279 4.45 15.78 7.56
C ILE A 279 3.12 15.28 6.99
N ALA A 280 2.36 14.48 7.74
CA ALA A 280 1.05 14.00 7.30
C ALA A 280 0.06 15.16 7.06
N SER A 281 0.03 16.15 7.95
CA SER A 281 -0.78 17.36 7.79
C SER A 281 -0.43 18.14 6.52
N LEU A 282 0.87 18.26 6.21
CA LEU A 282 1.34 18.90 4.97
C LEU A 282 0.90 18.14 3.73
N TRP A 283 0.94 16.80 3.72
CA TRP A 283 0.42 15.99 2.61
C TRP A 283 -1.09 16.16 2.41
N THR A 284 -1.87 16.23 3.49
CA THR A 284 -3.30 16.55 3.38
C THR A 284 -3.53 17.95 2.83
N LYS A 285 -2.66 18.92 3.15
CA LYS A 285 -2.70 20.26 2.56
C LYS A 285 -2.37 20.22 1.06
N VAL A 286 -1.41 19.40 0.62
CA VAL A 286 -1.12 19.17 -0.81
C VAL A 286 -2.36 18.64 -1.53
N SER A 287 -3.02 17.62 -0.99
CA SER A 287 -4.26 17.06 -1.58
C SER A 287 -5.37 18.12 -1.70
N LYS A 288 -5.60 18.91 -0.65
CA LYS A 288 -6.56 20.03 -0.69
C LYS A 288 -6.20 21.09 -1.74
N LEU A 289 -4.92 21.39 -1.91
CA LEU A 289 -4.46 22.35 -2.92
C LEU A 289 -4.59 21.78 -4.33
N PHE A 290 -4.31 20.49 -4.56
CA PHE A 290 -4.58 19.81 -5.82
C PHE A 290 -6.07 19.90 -6.20
N HIS A 291 -6.98 19.72 -5.25
CA HIS A 291 -8.41 19.96 -5.47
C HIS A 291 -8.68 21.40 -5.94
N LYS A 292 -8.12 22.40 -5.25
CA LYS A 292 -8.27 23.82 -5.62
C LYS A 292 -7.67 24.15 -6.98
N ILE A 293 -6.52 23.56 -7.33
CA ILE A 293 -5.90 23.71 -8.66
C ILE A 293 -6.87 23.19 -9.72
N GLY A 294 -7.44 22.00 -9.52
CA GLY A 294 -8.42 21.43 -10.45
C GLY A 294 -9.69 22.27 -10.60
N GLU A 295 -10.17 22.88 -9.52
CA GLU A 295 -11.38 23.72 -9.54
C GLU A 295 -11.15 25.09 -10.19
N THR A 296 -10.04 25.74 -9.86
CA THR A 296 -9.82 27.16 -10.18
C THR A 296 -8.88 27.39 -11.35
N LYS A 297 -8.01 26.41 -11.64
CA LYS A 297 -6.90 26.54 -12.58
C LYS A 297 -6.00 27.76 -12.29
N ASP A 298 -5.87 28.12 -11.01
CA ASP A 298 -5.10 29.28 -10.57
C ASP A 298 -3.68 28.86 -10.14
N GLU A 299 -2.68 29.44 -10.81
CA GLU A 299 -1.25 29.17 -10.57
C GLU A 299 -0.81 29.51 -9.15
N LYS A 300 -1.53 30.35 -8.40
CA LYS A 300 -1.17 30.64 -7.00
C LYS A 300 -1.21 29.39 -6.12
N TYR A 301 -2.17 28.49 -6.36
CA TYR A 301 -2.28 27.24 -5.60
C TYR A 301 -1.21 26.24 -6.01
N LEU A 302 -0.84 26.25 -7.30
CA LEU A 302 0.26 25.46 -7.84
C LEU A 302 1.60 25.86 -7.20
N ASN A 303 1.92 27.16 -7.19
CA ASN A 303 3.12 27.69 -6.57
C ASN A 303 3.17 27.35 -5.07
N ARG A 304 2.04 27.53 -4.36
CA ARG A 304 1.95 27.16 -2.94
C ARG A 304 2.14 25.67 -2.71
N THR A 305 1.68 24.81 -3.62
CA THR A 305 1.88 23.36 -3.53
C THR A 305 3.35 22.99 -3.74
N SER A 306 4.01 23.64 -4.71
CA SER A 306 5.45 23.48 -4.95
C SER A 306 6.27 23.77 -3.70
N GLU A 307 6.01 24.90 -3.04
CA GLU A 307 6.67 25.28 -1.77
C GLU A 307 6.49 24.21 -0.68
N ILE A 308 5.27 23.71 -0.51
CA ILE A 308 4.96 22.69 0.51
C ILE A 308 5.67 21.37 0.19
N LEU A 309 5.74 20.96 -1.08
CA LEU A 309 6.46 19.75 -1.47
C LEU A 309 7.97 19.85 -1.20
N ILE A 310 8.56 21.03 -1.36
CA ILE A 310 9.96 21.28 -0.97
C ILE A 310 10.14 21.10 0.54
N ASP A 311 9.26 21.69 1.35
CA ASP A 311 9.29 21.57 2.80
C ASP A 311 9.10 20.11 3.27
N ILE A 312 8.13 19.40 2.71
CA ILE A 312 7.91 17.96 2.95
C ILE A 312 9.19 17.17 2.64
N SER A 313 9.82 17.42 1.49
CA SER A 313 11.05 16.72 1.10
C SER A 313 12.16 16.86 2.14
N GLU A 314 12.36 18.07 2.66
CA GLU A 314 13.40 18.37 3.66
C GLU A 314 13.04 17.80 5.03
N LYS A 315 11.77 17.86 5.43
CA LYS A 315 11.27 17.26 6.68
C LYS A 315 11.37 15.74 6.65
N GLU A 316 10.91 15.08 5.58
CA GLU A 316 11.01 13.62 5.46
C GLU A 316 12.48 13.17 5.47
N LYS A 317 13.37 13.83 4.73
CA LYS A 317 14.81 13.50 4.77
C LYS A 317 15.39 13.56 6.20
N ARG A 318 15.19 14.67 6.90
CA ARG A 318 15.70 14.86 8.27
C ARG A 318 15.11 13.84 9.24
N THR A 319 13.82 13.56 9.13
CA THR A 319 13.13 12.60 10.02
C THR A 319 13.66 11.18 9.79
N MET A 320 13.87 10.79 8.54
CA MET A 320 14.46 9.47 8.24
C MET A 320 15.93 9.37 8.67
N GLU A 321 16.71 10.46 8.64
CA GLU A 321 18.07 10.49 9.22
C GLU A 321 18.03 10.21 10.73
N LYS A 322 17.14 10.88 11.47
CA LYS A 322 16.93 10.62 12.91
C LYS A 322 16.53 9.17 13.18
N LEU A 323 15.59 8.63 12.40
CA LEU A 323 15.12 7.25 12.55
C LEU A 323 16.22 6.23 12.29
N LYS A 324 17.04 6.46 11.25
CA LYS A 324 18.20 5.61 10.95
C LYS A 324 19.17 5.60 12.13
N GLU A 325 19.50 6.77 12.70
CA GLU A 325 20.39 6.86 13.86
C GLU A 325 19.79 6.25 15.13
N ALA A 326 18.46 6.33 15.31
CA ALA A 326 17.78 5.78 16.47
C ALA A 326 17.73 4.25 16.49
N CYS A 327 17.86 3.61 15.33
CA CYS A 327 17.75 2.16 15.16
C CYS A 327 19.01 1.50 14.56
N ALA A 328 20.12 2.23 14.46
CA ALA A 328 21.44 1.71 14.08
C ALA A 328 22.06 0.87 15.22
#